data_AF-R7ESB2-F1
#
_entry.id   AF-R7ESB2-F1
#
_cell.length_a   1.000
_cell.length_b   1.000
_cell.length_c   1.000
_cell.angle_alpha   90.00
_cell.angle_beta   90.00
_cell.angle_gamma   90.00
#
_symmetry.space_group_name_H-M   'P 1'
#
loop_
_entity.id
_entity.type
_entity.pdbx_description
1 polymer ?
#
loop_
_entity_poly.entity_id
_entity_poly.type
_entity_poly.pdbx_seq_one_letter_code
_entity_poly.pdbx_strand_id
1 'polypeptide(L)'
;MDKKPTVPVNCFFQGCHNPAYEEQIRKTKEKCFRYNQLCPNDREAQHEILKELLGSMGKDTFITPPFWCDYGYNISVGDNFYSNHGMVITDGAKVTFGDHVFVAPNCCFTTAEHAIDPEMRKAGVEVAKPITIGSNVWIGAGSTILAGVVIGDNTVIGAGSVVTKSIPAGVVAVGVPCRVMRQITEADKTSYPVYKPGQTAPEHTSVNV
;
A
#
# COMPACT_ATOMS: atom_id res chain seq x y z
N MET A 1 -25.88 -10.98 11.17
CA MET A 1 -24.67 -10.35 10.60
C MET A 1 -24.99 -10.04 9.16
N ASP A 2 -25.05 -8.76 8.78
CA ASP A 2 -25.29 -8.39 7.39
C ASP A 2 -24.13 -8.91 6.53
N LYS A 3 -24.47 -9.64 5.48
CA LYS A 3 -23.48 -10.23 4.57
C LYS A 3 -22.77 -9.10 3.83
N LYS A 4 -21.45 -8.96 4.05
CA LYS A 4 -20.62 -8.00 3.30
C LYS A 4 -20.77 -8.28 1.80
N PRO A 5 -20.96 -7.26 0.96
CA PRO A 5 -21.11 -7.44 -0.46
C PRO A 5 -19.79 -7.91 -1.08
N THR A 6 -19.87 -8.82 -2.04
CA THR A 6 -18.70 -9.31 -2.78
C THR A 6 -18.53 -8.47 -4.04
N VAL A 7 -17.32 -7.93 -4.24
CA VAL A 7 -16.94 -7.22 -5.46
C VAL A 7 -16.39 -8.24 -6.46
N PRO A 8 -16.94 -8.34 -7.69
CA PRO A 8 -16.37 -9.16 -8.75
C PRO A 8 -14.95 -8.70 -9.10
N VAL A 9 -14.04 -9.66 -9.32
CA VAL A 9 -12.63 -9.37 -9.65
C VAL A 9 -12.30 -9.80 -11.07
N ASN A 10 -11.40 -9.08 -11.74
CA ASN A 10 -10.93 -9.35 -13.10
C ASN A 10 -12.04 -9.38 -14.17
N CYS A 11 -13.16 -8.72 -13.93
CA CYS A 11 -14.25 -8.55 -14.89
C CYS A 11 -14.92 -7.18 -14.72
N PHE A 12 -15.67 -6.75 -15.72
CA PHE A 12 -16.51 -5.56 -15.61
C PHE A 12 -17.69 -5.81 -14.68
N PHE A 13 -17.98 -4.84 -13.82
CA PHE A 13 -19.18 -4.83 -12.99
C PHE A 13 -19.67 -3.41 -12.74
N GLN A 14 -20.92 -3.30 -12.28
CA GLN A 14 -21.52 -2.04 -11.87
C GLN A 14 -21.04 -1.69 -10.45
N GLY A 15 -19.95 -0.92 -10.38
CA GLY A 15 -19.32 -0.51 -9.11
C GLY A 15 -19.91 0.78 -8.56
N CYS A 16 -19.84 1.86 -9.34
CA CYS A 16 -20.43 3.14 -8.95
C CYS A 16 -21.95 3.02 -8.75
N HIS A 17 -22.47 3.81 -7.80
CA HIS A 17 -23.91 3.90 -7.49
C HIS A 17 -24.54 2.60 -7.01
N ASN A 18 -23.73 1.61 -6.61
CA ASN A 18 -24.22 0.39 -6.01
C ASN A 18 -24.48 0.65 -4.50
N PRO A 19 -25.75 0.64 -4.04
CA PRO A 19 -26.06 1.03 -2.66
C PRO A 19 -25.43 0.11 -1.61
N ALA A 20 -25.21 -1.17 -1.94
CA ALA A 20 -24.57 -2.11 -1.02
C ALA A 20 -23.08 -1.78 -0.83
N TYR A 21 -22.40 -1.39 -1.91
CA TYR A 21 -21.00 -0.95 -1.85
C TYR A 21 -20.86 0.39 -1.13
N GLU A 22 -21.69 1.37 -1.50
CA GLU A 22 -21.67 2.71 -0.90
C GLU A 22 -21.94 2.67 0.62
N GLU A 23 -22.85 1.81 1.08
CA GLU A 23 -23.13 1.67 2.51
C GLU A 23 -21.93 1.09 3.29
N GLN A 24 -21.15 0.18 2.69
CA GLN A 24 -19.91 -0.28 3.33
C GLN A 24 -18.85 0.80 3.31
N ILE A 25 -18.66 1.48 2.17
CA ILE A 25 -17.67 2.55 2.04
C ILE A 25 -17.94 3.67 3.04
N ARG A 26 -19.22 4.02 3.26
CA ARG A 26 -19.62 5.02 4.26
C ARG A 26 -19.20 4.61 5.68
N LYS A 27 -19.47 3.36 6.08
CA LYS A 27 -19.09 2.82 7.39
C LYS A 27 -17.57 2.80 7.57
N THR A 28 -16.83 2.41 6.53
CA THR A 28 -15.36 2.39 6.56
C THR A 28 -14.78 3.79 6.66
N LYS A 29 -15.29 4.75 5.88
CA LYS A 29 -14.84 6.15 5.95
C LYS A 29 -15.07 6.79 7.31
N GLU A 30 -16.13 6.42 8.02
CA GLU A 30 -16.36 6.85 9.40
C GLU A 30 -15.27 6.32 10.36
N LYS A 31 -14.86 5.06 10.20
CA LYS A 31 -13.73 4.49 10.96
C LYS A 31 -12.40 5.16 10.61
N CYS A 32 -12.12 5.38 9.34
CA CYS A 32 -10.93 6.12 8.89
C CYS A 32 -10.92 7.54 9.48
N PHE A 33 -12.05 8.23 9.47
CA PHE A 33 -12.16 9.55 10.08
C PHE A 33 -11.81 9.51 11.56
N ARG A 34 -12.41 8.60 12.34
CA ARG A 34 -12.09 8.41 13.77
C ARG A 34 -10.62 8.11 13.99
N TYR A 35 -10.04 7.21 13.20
CA TYR A 35 -8.61 6.87 13.26
C TYR A 35 -7.73 8.11 13.06
N ASN A 36 -8.07 8.94 12.08
CA ASN A 36 -7.31 10.12 11.70
C ASN A 36 -7.40 11.27 12.73
N GLN A 37 -8.32 11.19 13.70
CA GLN A 37 -8.42 12.17 14.80
C GLN A 37 -7.68 11.73 16.07
N LEU A 38 -7.16 10.49 16.12
CA LEU A 38 -6.46 10.01 17.31
C LEU A 38 -5.14 10.75 17.53
N CYS A 39 -4.75 10.87 18.81
CA CYS A 39 -3.42 11.34 19.16
C CYS A 39 -2.36 10.46 18.48
N PRO A 40 -1.32 11.04 17.83
CA PRO A 40 -0.26 10.27 17.20
C PRO A 40 0.49 9.33 18.15
N ASN A 41 0.45 9.59 19.45
CA ASN A 41 1.10 8.78 20.49
C ASN A 41 0.18 7.76 21.17
N ASP A 42 -1.12 7.76 20.87
CA ASP A 42 -2.07 6.80 21.44
C ASP A 42 -2.10 5.50 20.61
N ARG A 43 -1.11 4.64 20.88
CA ARG A 43 -0.91 3.39 20.14
C ARG A 43 -2.00 2.36 20.41
N GLU A 44 -2.53 2.34 21.62
CA GLU A 44 -3.58 1.40 22.01
C GLU A 44 -4.88 1.71 21.26
N ALA A 45 -5.33 2.97 21.28
CA ALA A 45 -6.55 3.37 20.55
C ALA A 45 -6.39 3.20 19.03
N GLN A 46 -5.21 3.50 18.49
CA GLN A 46 -4.91 3.27 17.07
C GLN A 46 -5.06 1.78 16.72
N HIS A 47 -4.46 0.90 17.53
CA HIS A 47 -4.48 -0.53 17.30
C HIS A 47 -5.91 -1.13 17.37
N GLU A 48 -6.74 -0.68 18.30
CA GLU A 48 -8.13 -1.16 18.39
C GLU A 48 -8.96 -0.76 17.16
N ILE A 49 -8.80 0.47 16.65
CA ILE A 49 -9.51 0.86 15.41
C ILE A 49 -8.97 0.06 14.21
N LEU A 50 -7.67 -0.18 14.11
CA LEU A 50 -7.09 -0.97 13.01
C LEU A 50 -7.60 -2.42 13.00
N LYS A 51 -7.77 -3.07 14.16
CA LYS A 51 -8.39 -4.41 14.27
C LYS A 51 -9.80 -4.45 13.70
N GLU A 52 -10.59 -3.40 13.93
CA GLU A 52 -11.96 -3.31 13.43
C GLU A 52 -12.03 -2.94 11.95
N LEU A 53 -11.00 -2.27 11.43
CA LEU A 53 -10.94 -1.72 10.09
C LEU A 53 -10.38 -2.72 9.08
N LEU A 54 -9.24 -3.34 9.40
CA LEU A 54 -8.50 -4.22 8.48
C LEU A 54 -9.09 -5.62 8.44
N GLY A 55 -8.90 -6.32 7.33
CA GLY A 55 -9.29 -7.72 7.19
C GLY A 55 -8.43 -8.64 8.07
N SER A 56 -7.14 -8.35 8.15
CA SER A 56 -6.20 -8.96 9.09
C SER A 56 -4.97 -8.08 9.29
N MET A 57 -4.36 -8.17 10.47
CA MET A 57 -3.08 -7.53 10.76
C MET A 57 -2.19 -8.42 11.62
N GLY A 58 -0.89 -8.43 11.32
CA GLY A 58 0.13 -9.10 12.11
C GLY A 58 0.55 -8.30 13.35
N LYS A 59 1.61 -8.76 14.00
CA LYS A 59 2.26 -8.08 15.13
C LYS A 59 2.95 -6.81 14.67
N ASP A 60 3.11 -5.86 15.58
CA ASP A 60 3.90 -4.64 15.36
C ASP A 60 3.48 -3.89 14.07
N THR A 61 2.16 -3.78 13.85
CA THR A 61 1.57 -3.04 12.74
C THR A 61 1.44 -1.56 13.10
N PHE A 62 1.93 -0.71 12.20
CA PHE A 62 1.89 0.74 12.35
C PHE A 62 1.43 1.40 11.05
N ILE A 63 0.35 2.17 11.14
CA ILE A 63 -0.14 2.99 10.03
C ILE A 63 -0.16 4.43 10.51
N THR A 64 0.68 5.30 9.96
CA THR A 64 0.69 6.69 10.42
C THR A 64 -0.51 7.44 9.83
N PRO A 65 -1.37 8.07 10.65
CA PRO A 65 -2.43 8.93 10.13
C PRO A 65 -1.87 10.12 9.32
N PRO A 66 -2.58 10.66 8.33
CA PRO A 66 -3.90 10.20 7.88
C PRO A 66 -3.81 8.93 7.02
N PHE A 67 -4.79 8.05 7.18
CA PHE A 67 -5.00 6.83 6.41
C PHE A 67 -6.44 6.76 5.90
N TRP A 68 -6.60 6.33 4.64
CA TRP A 68 -7.90 6.16 4.00
C TRP A 68 -7.98 4.86 3.21
N CYS A 69 -9.12 4.18 3.32
CA CYS A 69 -9.48 3.05 2.48
C CYS A 69 -10.98 3.00 2.18
N ASP A 70 -11.38 2.16 1.22
CA ASP A 70 -12.77 2.04 0.78
C ASP A 70 -13.55 1.04 1.65
N TYR A 71 -13.01 -0.16 1.86
CA TYR A 71 -13.68 -1.24 2.59
C TYR A 71 -12.96 -1.64 3.87
N GLY A 72 -11.64 -1.51 3.91
CA GLY A 72 -10.77 -1.91 5.02
C GLY A 72 -10.62 -3.43 5.15
N TYR A 73 -11.73 -4.16 5.12
CA TYR A 73 -11.75 -5.62 5.31
C TYR A 73 -11.12 -6.42 4.16
N ASN A 74 -10.77 -5.78 3.05
CA ASN A 74 -10.03 -6.40 1.95
C ASN A 74 -8.51 -6.22 2.09
N ILE A 75 -8.06 -5.50 3.13
CA ILE A 75 -6.66 -5.23 3.40
C ILE A 75 -6.13 -6.23 4.43
N SER A 76 -5.03 -6.88 4.10
CA SER A 76 -4.29 -7.78 4.98
C SER A 76 -2.84 -7.33 5.08
N VAL A 77 -2.34 -7.14 6.29
CA VAL A 77 -0.93 -6.82 6.56
C VAL A 77 -0.28 -7.92 7.41
N GLY A 78 0.97 -8.26 7.10
CA GLY A 78 1.79 -9.19 7.87
C GLY A 78 2.37 -8.57 9.14
N ASP A 79 3.37 -9.25 9.71
CA ASP A 79 4.10 -8.80 10.89
C ASP A 79 5.08 -7.65 10.53
N ASN A 80 5.31 -6.72 11.46
CA ASN A 80 6.25 -5.60 11.30
C ASN A 80 5.94 -4.70 10.08
N PHE A 81 4.66 -4.40 9.87
CA PHE A 81 4.22 -3.48 8.83
C PHE A 81 4.31 -2.03 9.30
N TYR A 82 4.95 -1.16 8.52
CA TYR A 82 5.00 0.27 8.76
C TYR A 82 4.54 1.06 7.54
N SER A 83 3.55 1.93 7.70
CA SER A 83 3.29 3.01 6.76
C SER A 83 3.51 4.37 7.39
N ASN A 84 4.13 5.26 6.63
CA ASN A 84 4.23 6.66 6.97
C ASN A 84 2.92 7.40 6.58
N HIS A 85 2.87 8.71 6.83
CA HIS A 85 1.68 9.54 6.69
C HIS A 85 1.10 9.54 5.27
N GLY A 86 -0.23 9.62 5.15
CA GLY A 86 -0.90 9.90 3.88
C GLY A 86 -1.10 8.69 2.97
N MET A 87 -1.04 7.46 3.51
CA MET A 87 -1.32 6.26 2.74
C MET A 87 -2.81 6.18 2.35
N VAL A 88 -3.08 5.87 1.09
CA VAL A 88 -4.45 5.64 0.56
C VAL A 88 -4.52 4.29 -0.13
N ILE A 89 -5.54 3.49 0.19
CA ILE A 89 -5.76 2.16 -0.40
C ILE A 89 -7.21 2.04 -0.90
N THR A 90 -7.43 2.02 -2.21
CA THR A 90 -8.77 1.74 -2.77
C THR A 90 -8.94 0.22 -2.92
N ASP A 91 -9.44 -0.43 -1.88
CA ASP A 91 -9.48 -1.89 -1.69
C ASP A 91 -10.81 -2.52 -2.15
N GLY A 92 -11.30 -2.17 -3.33
CA GLY A 92 -12.41 -2.89 -3.97
C GLY A 92 -12.13 -4.38 -4.18
N ALA A 93 -10.88 -4.74 -4.45
CA ALA A 93 -10.36 -6.11 -4.34
C ALA A 93 -9.32 -6.22 -3.21
N LYS A 94 -8.84 -7.45 -2.97
CA LYS A 94 -7.83 -7.72 -1.94
C LYS A 94 -6.55 -6.92 -2.16
N VAL A 95 -6.02 -6.37 -1.07
CA VAL A 95 -4.67 -5.80 -1.01
C VAL A 95 -3.93 -6.52 0.11
N THR A 96 -2.87 -7.24 -0.25
CA THR A 96 -2.11 -8.05 0.71
C THR A 96 -0.68 -7.55 0.80
N PHE A 97 -0.20 -7.34 2.01
CA PHE A 97 1.19 -7.04 2.34
C PHE A 97 1.77 -8.18 3.17
N GLY A 98 2.99 -8.62 2.81
CA GLY A 98 3.77 -9.57 3.59
C GLY A 98 4.34 -8.95 4.88
N ASP A 99 5.39 -9.57 5.40
CA ASP A 99 6.06 -9.16 6.62
C ASP A 99 7.17 -8.13 6.34
N HIS A 100 7.49 -7.30 7.33
CA HIS A 100 8.57 -6.30 7.26
C HIS A 100 8.45 -5.33 6.07
N VAL A 101 7.23 -4.91 5.76
CA VAL A 101 6.96 -3.95 4.69
C VAL A 101 7.02 -2.53 5.21
N PHE A 102 7.80 -1.69 4.52
CA PHE A 102 7.90 -0.26 4.79
C PHE A 102 7.29 0.54 3.65
N VAL A 103 6.29 1.37 3.96
CA VAL A 103 5.63 2.28 3.03
C VAL A 103 5.96 3.71 3.44
N ALA A 104 6.63 4.45 2.57
CA ALA A 104 6.97 5.85 2.78
C ALA A 104 5.73 6.77 2.61
N PRO A 105 5.83 8.07 2.89
CA PRO A 105 4.67 8.96 2.87
C PRO A 105 3.96 9.03 1.52
N ASN A 106 2.66 9.31 1.56
CA ASN A 106 1.82 9.65 0.40
C ASN A 106 1.80 8.56 -0.70
N CYS A 107 1.89 7.28 -0.32
CA CYS A 107 1.75 6.18 -1.27
C CYS A 107 0.27 5.84 -1.52
N CYS A 108 -0.04 5.46 -2.76
CA CYS A 108 -1.37 5.04 -3.18
C CYS A 108 -1.35 3.60 -3.70
N PHE A 109 -2.32 2.79 -3.28
CA PHE A 109 -2.54 1.44 -3.77
C PHE A 109 -3.96 1.38 -4.32
N THR A 110 -4.12 1.14 -5.61
CA THR A 110 -5.44 1.14 -6.22
C THR A 110 -5.76 -0.17 -6.91
N THR A 111 -6.76 -0.89 -6.38
CA THR A 111 -7.28 -2.10 -7.03
C THR A 111 -8.33 -1.81 -8.10
N ALA A 112 -8.81 -0.57 -8.18
CA ALA A 112 -9.91 -0.17 -9.06
C ALA A 112 -9.39 0.42 -10.38
N GLU A 113 -10.05 0.04 -11.46
CA GLU A 113 -9.97 0.67 -12.77
C GLU A 113 -11.39 1.00 -13.25
N HIS A 114 -11.54 2.07 -14.01
CA HIS A 114 -12.79 2.33 -14.73
C HIS A 114 -12.71 1.84 -16.17
N ALA A 115 -13.87 1.54 -16.76
CA ALA A 115 -13.94 1.30 -18.20
C ALA A 115 -13.28 2.45 -18.99
N ILE A 116 -12.48 2.10 -19.99
CA ILE A 116 -11.86 3.10 -20.88
C ILE A 116 -12.92 3.74 -21.78
N ASP A 117 -13.91 2.94 -22.21
CA ASP A 117 -15.07 3.42 -22.97
C ASP A 117 -15.86 4.46 -22.15
N PRO A 118 -16.13 5.66 -22.70
CA PRO A 118 -16.77 6.74 -21.96
C PRO A 118 -18.22 6.44 -21.57
N GLU A 119 -18.99 5.69 -22.37
CA GLU A 119 -20.38 5.37 -22.05
C GLU A 119 -20.45 4.34 -20.93
N MET A 120 -19.60 3.31 -20.96
CA MET A 120 -19.44 2.37 -19.86
C MET A 120 -18.96 3.07 -18.57
N ARG A 121 -18.00 3.98 -18.68
CA ARG A 121 -17.51 4.74 -17.51
C ARG A 121 -18.58 5.65 -16.93
N LYS A 122 -19.35 6.34 -17.78
CA LYS A 122 -20.50 7.16 -17.36
C LYS A 122 -21.58 6.31 -16.70
N ALA A 123 -21.78 5.09 -17.19
CA ALA A 123 -22.68 4.13 -16.56
C ALA A 123 -22.14 3.62 -15.21
N GLY A 124 -20.89 3.89 -14.83
CA GLY A 124 -20.33 3.48 -13.54
C GLY A 124 -19.64 2.12 -13.55
N VAL A 125 -19.23 1.65 -14.73
CA VAL A 125 -18.57 0.35 -14.89
C VAL A 125 -17.11 0.40 -14.45
N GLU A 126 -16.74 -0.57 -13.62
CA GLU A 126 -15.42 -0.72 -13.01
C GLU A 126 -14.84 -2.13 -13.22
N VAL A 127 -13.55 -2.26 -12.94
CA VAL A 127 -12.83 -3.52 -12.78
C VAL A 127 -12.04 -3.44 -11.49
N ALA A 128 -12.07 -4.50 -10.69
CA ALA A 128 -11.24 -4.61 -9.50
C ALA A 128 -10.21 -5.74 -9.70
N LYS A 129 -8.93 -5.47 -9.44
CA LYS A 129 -7.85 -6.46 -9.53
C LYS A 129 -7.00 -6.43 -8.26
N PRO A 130 -6.75 -7.58 -7.61
CA PRO A 130 -6.03 -7.61 -6.34
C PRO A 130 -4.58 -7.12 -6.49
N ILE A 131 -4.04 -6.56 -5.41
CA ILE A 131 -2.62 -6.18 -5.29
C ILE A 131 -1.95 -7.11 -4.28
N THR A 132 -0.73 -7.54 -4.56
CA THR A 132 0.07 -8.33 -3.63
C THR A 132 1.47 -7.75 -3.49
N ILE A 133 1.86 -7.44 -2.26
CA ILE A 133 3.17 -6.94 -1.90
C ILE A 133 3.84 -8.02 -1.05
N GLY A 134 4.99 -8.50 -1.51
CA GLY A 134 5.81 -9.49 -0.80
C GLY A 134 6.41 -8.97 0.50
N SER A 135 7.21 -9.81 1.15
CA SER A 135 7.90 -9.47 2.40
C SER A 135 9.20 -8.70 2.16
N ASN A 136 9.65 -7.93 3.16
CA ASN A 136 10.86 -7.10 3.11
C ASN A 136 10.84 -6.07 1.96
N VAL A 137 9.67 -5.58 1.58
CA VAL A 137 9.51 -4.59 0.51
C VAL A 137 9.58 -3.18 1.09
N TRP A 138 10.30 -2.29 0.42
CA TRP A 138 10.27 -0.85 0.70
C TRP A 138 9.68 -0.08 -0.47
N ILE A 139 8.63 0.71 -0.19
CA ILE A 139 7.93 1.54 -1.17
C ILE A 139 8.25 3.00 -0.87
N GLY A 140 8.98 3.64 -1.79
CA GLY A 140 9.41 5.03 -1.69
C GLY A 140 8.26 6.03 -1.81
N ALA A 141 8.49 7.24 -1.28
CA ALA A 141 7.44 8.23 -1.07
C ALA A 141 6.72 8.61 -2.37
N GLY A 142 5.41 8.85 -2.31
CA GLY A 142 4.62 9.27 -3.47
C GLY A 142 4.44 8.19 -4.55
N SER A 143 4.77 6.92 -4.28
CA SER A 143 4.59 5.85 -5.25
C SER A 143 3.13 5.46 -5.39
N THR A 144 2.72 5.07 -6.60
CA THR A 144 1.38 4.57 -6.93
C THR A 144 1.46 3.15 -7.46
N ILE A 145 0.77 2.22 -6.81
CA ILE A 145 0.68 0.81 -7.20
C ILE A 145 -0.68 0.54 -7.85
N LEU A 146 -0.68 0.15 -9.13
CA LEU A 146 -1.92 -0.04 -9.90
C LEU A 146 -2.51 -1.45 -9.76
N ALA A 147 -3.76 -1.57 -10.21
CA ALA A 147 -4.58 -2.75 -10.07
C ALA A 147 -3.91 -3.99 -10.71
N GLY A 148 -3.90 -5.11 -9.97
CA GLY A 148 -3.36 -6.38 -10.46
C GLY A 148 -1.84 -6.54 -10.30
N VAL A 149 -1.15 -5.56 -9.72
CA VAL A 149 0.30 -5.62 -9.52
C VAL A 149 0.69 -6.58 -8.40
N VAL A 150 1.71 -7.39 -8.68
CA VAL A 150 2.46 -8.17 -7.68
C VAL A 150 3.87 -7.61 -7.55
N ILE A 151 4.30 -7.30 -6.33
CA ILE A 151 5.68 -6.91 -6.01
C ILE A 151 6.33 -8.05 -5.25
N GLY A 152 7.38 -8.64 -5.81
CA GLY A 152 8.10 -9.75 -5.17
C GLY A 152 8.89 -9.33 -3.94
N ASP A 153 9.24 -10.31 -3.10
CA ASP A 153 9.98 -10.10 -1.85
C ASP A 153 11.31 -9.35 -2.04
N ASN A 154 11.78 -8.69 -0.98
CA ASN A 154 13.08 -8.00 -0.95
C ASN A 154 13.23 -6.94 -2.04
N THR A 155 12.13 -6.30 -2.46
CA THR A 155 12.13 -5.32 -3.54
C THR A 155 12.07 -3.89 -3.01
N VAL A 156 12.78 -2.99 -3.68
CA VAL A 156 12.67 -1.55 -3.44
C VAL A 156 11.98 -0.88 -4.62
N ILE A 157 10.92 -0.12 -4.33
CA ILE A 157 10.28 0.79 -5.27
C ILE A 157 10.76 2.21 -4.96
N GLY A 158 11.41 2.87 -5.91
CA GLY A 158 11.87 4.25 -5.73
C GLY A 158 10.73 5.24 -5.62
N ALA A 159 10.98 6.37 -4.96
CA ALA A 159 10.00 7.44 -4.78
C ALA A 159 9.41 7.93 -6.13
N GLY A 160 8.14 8.32 -6.10
CA GLY A 160 7.40 8.85 -7.25
C GLY A 160 7.12 7.82 -8.36
N SER A 161 7.31 6.52 -8.10
CA SER A 161 7.11 5.50 -9.13
C SER A 161 5.63 5.22 -9.41
N VAL A 162 5.29 5.00 -10.68
CA VAL A 162 3.96 4.49 -11.08
C VAL A 162 4.10 3.04 -11.53
N VAL A 163 3.75 2.10 -10.65
CA VAL A 163 3.93 0.67 -10.87
C VAL A 163 2.75 0.13 -11.66
N THR A 164 2.95 -0.01 -12.97
CA THR A 164 1.93 -0.47 -13.93
C THR A 164 1.99 -1.96 -14.23
N LYS A 165 3.04 -2.66 -13.78
CA LYS A 165 3.32 -4.08 -14.05
C LYS A 165 3.99 -4.69 -12.83
N SER A 166 3.79 -5.99 -12.61
CA SER A 166 4.42 -6.73 -11.52
C SER A 166 5.95 -6.62 -11.57
N ILE A 167 6.56 -6.52 -10.39
CA ILE A 167 8.01 -6.34 -10.18
C ILE A 167 8.56 -7.63 -9.56
N PRO A 168 9.63 -8.23 -10.11
CA PRO A 168 10.22 -9.45 -9.55
C PRO A 168 10.87 -9.17 -8.18
N ALA A 169 11.13 -10.23 -7.41
CA ALA A 169 11.82 -10.15 -6.13
C ALA A 169 13.29 -9.69 -6.29
N GLY A 170 13.83 -9.06 -5.24
CA GLY A 170 15.28 -8.78 -5.11
C GLY A 170 15.81 -7.65 -6.00
N VAL A 171 14.95 -6.71 -6.41
CA VAL A 171 15.34 -5.62 -7.33
C VAL A 171 15.11 -4.24 -6.76
N VAL A 172 15.80 -3.27 -7.35
CA VAL A 172 15.42 -1.85 -7.26
C VAL A 172 14.68 -1.48 -8.55
N ALA A 173 13.47 -0.97 -8.42
CA ALA A 173 12.64 -0.52 -9.54
C ALA A 173 12.20 0.94 -9.34
N VAL A 174 12.24 1.74 -10.39
CA VAL A 174 11.96 3.19 -10.33
C VAL A 174 11.21 3.70 -11.56
N GLY A 175 10.59 4.87 -11.45
CA GLY A 175 10.18 5.69 -12.59
C GLY A 175 8.69 5.68 -12.95
N VAL A 176 8.36 6.42 -14.01
CA VAL A 176 7.01 6.58 -14.56
C VAL A 176 7.05 6.31 -16.07
N PRO A 177 6.62 5.12 -16.53
CA PRO A 177 6.17 3.98 -15.74
C PRO A 177 7.35 3.25 -15.05
N CYS A 178 7.08 2.60 -13.92
CA CYS A 178 8.10 1.94 -13.10
C CYS A 178 8.73 0.76 -13.86
N ARG A 179 10.06 0.68 -13.82
CA ARG A 179 10.85 -0.40 -14.45
C ARG A 179 11.94 -0.85 -13.50
N VAL A 180 12.32 -2.12 -13.62
CA VAL A 180 13.50 -2.67 -12.94
C VAL A 180 14.72 -1.87 -13.40
N MET A 181 15.43 -1.28 -12.44
CA MET A 181 16.67 -0.53 -12.68
C MET A 181 17.87 -1.46 -12.55
N ARG A 182 17.94 -2.23 -11.46
CA ARG A 182 19.00 -3.22 -11.22
C ARG A 182 18.58 -4.25 -10.16
N GLN A 183 19.37 -5.31 -10.03
CA GLN A 183 19.28 -6.24 -8.92
C GLN A 183 19.87 -5.62 -7.64
N ILE A 184 19.37 -6.06 -6.48
CA ILE A 184 20.01 -5.83 -5.18
C ILE A 184 21.12 -6.87 -5.02
N THR A 185 22.28 -6.45 -4.54
CA THR A 185 23.50 -7.25 -4.47
C THR A 185 24.17 -7.09 -3.11
N GLU A 186 25.18 -7.91 -2.82
CA GLU A 186 25.97 -7.80 -1.58
C GLU A 186 26.63 -6.43 -1.40
N ALA A 187 26.92 -5.70 -2.49
CA ALA A 187 27.46 -4.35 -2.42
C ALA A 187 26.50 -3.34 -1.77
N ASP A 188 25.20 -3.63 -1.76
CA ASP A 188 24.19 -2.77 -1.13
C ASP A 188 24.32 -2.73 0.40
N LYS A 189 24.89 -3.79 1.01
CA LYS A 189 25.13 -3.86 2.47
C LYS A 189 26.15 -2.83 2.96
N THR A 190 27.00 -2.32 2.07
CA THR A 190 28.08 -1.39 2.39
C THR A 190 28.01 -0.10 1.55
N SER A 191 26.84 0.21 0.98
CA SER A 191 26.65 1.43 0.18
C SER A 191 26.74 2.73 1.00
N TYR A 192 26.59 2.62 2.32
CA TYR A 192 26.82 3.71 3.27
C TYR A 192 27.71 3.21 4.42
N PRO A 193 28.55 4.08 5.01
CA PRO A 193 29.35 3.72 6.16
C PRO A 193 28.46 3.54 7.39
N VAL A 194 28.82 2.55 8.22
CA VAL A 194 28.07 2.23 9.43
C VAL A 194 28.46 3.20 10.55
N TYR A 195 27.48 3.95 11.07
CA TYR A 195 27.67 4.79 12.26
C TYR A 195 27.89 3.91 13.50
N LYS A 196 28.94 4.22 14.28
CA LYS A 196 29.22 3.58 15.56
C LYS A 196 28.93 4.56 16.71
N PRO A 197 28.06 4.22 17.67
CA PRO A 197 27.76 5.10 18.81
C PRO A 197 29.02 5.56 19.54
N GLY A 198 29.11 6.84 19.87
CA GLY A 198 30.27 7.44 20.54
C GLY A 198 31.42 7.84 19.61
N GLN A 199 31.26 7.68 18.29
CA GLN A 199 32.20 8.17 17.28
C GLN A 199 31.56 9.30 16.47
N THR A 200 32.40 10.14 15.84
CA THR A 200 31.91 11.08 14.82
C THR A 200 31.36 10.31 13.62
N ALA A 201 30.35 10.87 12.95
CA ALA A 201 29.79 10.24 11.76
C ALA A 201 30.89 10.06 10.70
N PRO A 202 31.04 8.85 10.12
CA PRO A 202 32.02 8.62 9.06
C PRO A 202 31.67 9.45 7.82
N GLU A 203 32.67 10.05 7.19
CA GLU A 203 32.50 10.78 5.94
C GLU A 203 32.07 9.81 4.83
N HIS A 204 30.95 10.12 4.16
CA HIS A 204 30.54 9.40 2.96
C HIS A 204 31.28 10.00 1.77
N THR A 205 32.25 9.27 1.22
CA THR A 205 32.83 9.60 -0.08
C THR A 205 31.90 9.00 -1.14
N SER A 206 31.12 9.84 -1.80
CA SER A 206 30.18 9.41 -2.82
C SER A 206 30.90 8.62 -3.92
N VAL A 207 30.57 7.33 -4.06
CA VAL A 207 30.84 6.59 -5.29
C VAL A 207 29.65 6.85 -6.21
N ASN A 208 29.91 7.41 -7.38
CA ASN A 208 28.90 7.80 -8.36
C ASN A 208 27.86 6.68 -8.57
N VAL A 209 26.58 7.07 -8.50
CA VAL A 209 25.42 6.25 -8.89
C VAL A 209 25.33 6.17 -10.40
#